data_AF-A0AAV2S717-F1
#
_entry.id   AF-A0AAV2S717-F1
#
_cell.length_a   1.000
_cell.length_b   1.000
_cell.length_c   1.000
_cell.angle_alpha   90.00
_cell.angle_beta   90.00
_cell.angle_gamma   90.00
#
_symmetry.space_group_name_H-M   'P 1'
#
loop_
_entity.id
_entity.type
_entity.pdbx_description
1 polymer ?
#
loop_
_entity_poly.entity_id
_entity_poly.type
_entity_poly.pdbx_seq_one_letter_code
_entity_poly.pdbx_strand_id
1 'polypeptide(L)'
;MFAMAPRDIRGGLEGTWSQVIFQTLAIISFAQVCTASGRFELEVIEVQNALSELRSGACCGEATRPSENGSCPDECRTVVGVCLKEYQSSKLDNRDNNSDDAISKSETRTGCTYGDYTTPLLGGSSFTGPKNNENATVHLPFTFSWT
;
A
#
# COMPACT_ATOMS: atom_id res chain seq x y z
N MET A 1 64.93 -50.98 -20.03
CA MET A 1 63.63 -51.20 -20.68
C MET A 1 62.55 -50.81 -19.67
N PHE A 2 62.03 -49.58 -19.74
CA PHE A 2 60.84 -49.16 -19.02
C PHE A 2 59.98 -48.37 -20.00
N ALA A 3 58.87 -48.97 -20.42
CA ALA A 3 57.89 -48.35 -21.28
C ALA A 3 56.87 -47.59 -20.42
N MET A 4 56.72 -46.29 -20.68
CA MET A 4 55.69 -45.44 -20.08
C MET A 4 54.40 -45.62 -20.88
N ALA A 5 53.32 -46.07 -20.23
CA ALA A 5 52.01 -46.20 -20.86
C ALA A 5 51.38 -44.80 -21.12
N PRO A 6 50.69 -44.59 -22.26
CA PRO A 6 49.98 -43.34 -22.52
C PRO A 6 48.71 -43.26 -21.65
N ARG A 7 48.53 -42.12 -20.95
CA ARG A 7 47.27 -41.79 -20.27
C ARG A 7 46.21 -41.43 -21.32
N ASP A 8 45.11 -42.16 -21.29
CA ASP A 8 43.91 -41.89 -22.07
C ASP A 8 43.18 -40.66 -21.49
N ILE A 9 42.94 -39.64 -22.33
CA ILE A 9 42.29 -38.36 -21.97
C ILE A 9 40.82 -38.32 -22.48
N ARG A 10 40.26 -39.44 -22.95
CA ARG A 10 38.91 -39.43 -23.59
C ARG A 10 37.72 -39.35 -22.62
N GLY A 11 37.91 -39.43 -21.30
CA GLY A 11 36.80 -39.47 -20.34
C GLY A 11 36.35 -38.12 -19.74
N GLY A 12 37.00 -37.00 -20.06
CA GLY A 12 36.84 -35.74 -19.30
C GLY A 12 35.73 -34.78 -19.75
N LEU A 13 35.23 -34.92 -20.99
CA LEU A 13 34.35 -33.92 -21.60
C LEU A 13 32.85 -34.14 -21.36
N GLU A 14 32.38 -35.37 -21.14
CA GLU A 14 30.92 -35.61 -20.97
C GLU A 14 30.40 -35.24 -19.58
N GLY A 15 31.23 -35.39 -18.53
CA GLY A 15 30.87 -35.00 -17.16
C GLY A 15 30.79 -33.49 -16.94
N THR A 16 31.56 -32.71 -17.71
CA THR A 16 31.62 -31.26 -17.59
C THR A 16 30.35 -30.59 -18.11
N TRP A 17 29.78 -31.06 -19.23
CA TRP A 17 28.51 -30.52 -19.75
C TRP A 17 27.34 -30.82 -18.82
N SER A 18 27.25 -32.04 -18.27
CA SER A 18 26.21 -32.39 -17.30
C SER A 18 26.30 -31.51 -16.04
N GLN A 19 27.49 -31.29 -15.51
CA GLN A 19 27.68 -30.41 -14.34
C GLN A 19 27.30 -28.95 -14.65
N VAL A 20 27.66 -28.43 -15.83
CA VAL A 20 27.29 -27.08 -16.25
C VAL A 20 25.78 -26.95 -16.41
N ILE A 21 25.11 -27.96 -16.95
CA ILE A 21 23.64 -27.98 -17.08
C ILE A 21 22.99 -28.00 -15.69
N PHE A 22 23.45 -28.86 -14.77
CA PHE A 22 22.92 -28.88 -13.41
C PHE A 22 23.16 -27.56 -12.66
N GLN A 23 24.35 -26.96 -12.79
CA GLN A 23 24.66 -25.67 -12.17
C GLN A 23 23.82 -24.52 -12.77
N THR A 24 23.66 -24.48 -14.10
CA THR A 24 22.83 -23.46 -14.75
C THR A 24 21.36 -23.61 -14.41
N LEU A 25 20.81 -24.83 -14.40
CA LEU A 25 19.44 -25.11 -13.95
C LEU A 25 19.23 -24.73 -12.48
N ALA A 26 20.20 -25.04 -11.61
CA ALA A 26 20.16 -24.64 -10.21
C ALA A 26 20.14 -23.10 -10.08
N ILE A 27 21.04 -22.39 -10.77
CA ILE A 27 21.10 -20.92 -10.74
C ILE A 27 19.81 -20.29 -11.26
N ILE A 28 19.23 -20.80 -12.35
CA ILE A 28 17.96 -20.31 -12.90
C ILE A 28 16.81 -20.56 -11.91
N SER A 29 16.77 -21.73 -11.27
CA SER A 29 15.79 -22.03 -10.23
C SER A 29 15.90 -21.08 -9.03
N PHE A 30 17.12 -20.70 -8.61
CA PHE A 30 17.34 -19.73 -7.54
C PHE A 30 17.02 -18.29 -7.96
N ALA A 31 17.28 -17.92 -9.22
CA ALA A 31 17.00 -16.59 -9.76
C ALA A 31 15.49 -16.31 -9.90
N GLN A 32 14.63 -17.34 -9.94
CA GLN A 32 13.17 -17.20 -9.97
C GLN A 32 12.57 -16.68 -8.64
N VAL A 33 13.39 -16.44 -7.61
CA VAL A 33 12.94 -16.06 -6.25
C VAL A 33 13.28 -14.59 -5.90
N CYS A 34 13.62 -13.74 -6.88
CA CYS A 34 13.74 -12.30 -6.64
C CYS A 34 12.35 -11.63 -6.59
N THR A 35 11.57 -11.90 -5.54
CA THR A 35 10.30 -11.21 -5.29
C THR A 35 10.58 -9.84 -4.67
N ALA A 36 10.26 -8.75 -5.38
CA ALA A 36 10.22 -7.43 -4.76
C ALA A 36 9.06 -7.40 -3.76
N SER A 37 9.36 -7.13 -2.49
CA SER A 37 8.35 -7.04 -1.44
C SER A 37 8.72 -5.92 -0.48
N GLY A 38 7.72 -5.39 0.20
CA GLY A 38 7.89 -4.29 1.13
C GLY A 38 6.60 -3.92 1.81
N ARG A 39 6.59 -2.73 2.40
CA ARG A 39 5.44 -2.19 3.12
C ARG A 39 5.35 -0.69 2.90
N PHE A 40 4.14 -0.23 2.61
CA PHE A 40 3.79 1.19 2.68
C PHE A 40 3.29 1.50 4.09
N GLU A 41 3.83 2.54 4.70
CA GLU A 41 3.47 2.98 6.05
C GLU A 41 3.01 4.44 6.05
N LEU A 42 1.91 4.71 6.74
CA LEU A 42 1.36 6.05 6.93
C LEU A 42 1.01 6.23 8.41
N GLU A 43 1.57 7.27 9.04
CA GLU A 43 1.30 7.62 10.44
C GLU A 43 0.42 8.86 10.50
N VAL A 44 -0.70 8.77 11.24
CA VAL A 44 -1.58 9.92 11.51
C VAL A 44 -1.05 10.67 12.74
N ILE A 45 -0.45 11.83 12.50
CA ILE A 45 0.17 12.65 13.55
C ILE A 45 -0.87 13.55 14.23
N GLU A 46 -1.73 14.16 13.43
CA GLU A 46 -2.68 15.17 13.90
C GLU A 46 -3.92 15.19 13.00
N VAL A 47 -5.09 15.35 13.63
CA VAL A 47 -6.35 15.69 12.97
C VAL A 47 -6.92 16.92 13.64
N GLN A 48 -7.37 17.88 12.84
CA GLN A 48 -8.02 19.10 13.30
C GLN A 48 -9.41 19.23 12.68
N ASN A 49 -10.43 19.11 13.52
CA ASN A 49 -11.82 19.44 13.19
C ASN A 49 -12.39 20.27 14.35
N ALA A 50 -12.04 21.55 14.39
CA ALA A 50 -12.39 22.44 15.51
C ALA A 50 -13.91 22.63 15.69
N LEU A 51 -14.68 22.37 14.64
CA LEU A 51 -16.13 22.56 14.62
C LEU A 51 -16.92 21.26 14.82
N SER A 52 -16.24 20.11 14.85
CA SER A 52 -16.86 18.77 14.95
C SER A 52 -17.90 18.50 13.85
N GLU A 53 -17.56 18.87 12.61
CA GLU A 53 -18.48 18.81 11.46
C GLU A 53 -18.13 17.70 10.49
N LEU A 54 -19.15 17.21 9.80
CA LEU A 54 -19.03 16.35 8.62
C LEU A 54 -18.78 17.20 7.37
N ARG A 55 -18.33 16.57 6.28
CA ARG A 55 -18.15 17.23 4.97
C ARG A 55 -19.44 17.92 4.46
N SER A 56 -20.60 17.41 4.85
CA SER A 56 -21.91 18.00 4.52
C SER A 56 -22.21 19.30 5.28
N GLY A 57 -21.42 19.65 6.30
CA GLY A 57 -21.69 20.75 7.24
C GLY A 57 -22.62 20.37 8.40
N ALA A 58 -23.10 19.12 8.46
CA ALA A 58 -23.85 18.60 9.61
C ALA A 58 -22.92 18.33 10.81
N CYS A 59 -23.45 18.38 12.03
CA CYS A 59 -22.69 17.98 13.21
C CYS A 59 -22.54 16.46 13.30
N CYS A 60 -21.43 16.02 13.87
CA CYS A 60 -21.28 14.64 14.30
C CYS A 60 -22.40 14.24 15.29
N GLY A 61 -22.87 12.99 15.19
CA GLY A 61 -23.90 12.46 16.10
C GLY A 61 -25.34 12.87 15.79
N GLU A 62 -25.62 13.46 14.62
CA GLU A 62 -26.95 13.99 14.25
C GLU A 62 -27.43 15.11 15.19
N ALA A 63 -26.51 15.75 15.91
CA ALA A 63 -26.83 16.84 16.81
C ALA A 63 -27.23 18.11 16.03
N THR A 64 -28.23 18.83 16.54
CA THR A 64 -28.57 20.16 16.00
C THR A 64 -27.72 21.22 16.68
N ARG A 65 -27.15 22.15 15.89
CA ARG A 65 -26.41 23.26 16.47
C ARG A 65 -27.31 24.14 17.34
N PRO A 66 -26.82 24.63 18.49
CA PRO A 66 -27.57 25.58 19.32
C PRO A 66 -27.76 26.95 18.66
N SER A 67 -26.92 27.31 17.68
CA SER A 67 -26.98 28.53 16.88
C SER A 67 -26.32 28.28 15.52
N GLU A 68 -26.73 29.00 14.48
CA GLU A 68 -26.15 28.90 13.12
C GLU A 68 -24.63 29.12 13.10
N ASN A 69 -24.10 29.86 14.07
CA ASN A 69 -22.67 30.17 14.21
C ASN A 69 -22.02 29.50 15.46
N GLY A 70 -22.73 28.57 16.10
CA GLY A 70 -22.25 27.85 17.28
C GLY A 70 -21.46 26.60 16.91
N SER A 71 -20.53 26.18 17.77
CA SER A 71 -19.84 24.90 17.61
C SER A 71 -20.82 23.73 17.80
N CYS A 72 -20.56 22.60 17.15
CA CYS A 72 -21.33 21.38 17.37
C CYS A 72 -21.16 20.90 18.83
N PRO A 73 -22.24 20.47 19.48
CA PRO A 73 -22.22 20.12 20.91
C PRO A 73 -21.47 18.81 21.17
N ASP A 74 -21.51 17.88 20.21
CA ASP A 74 -20.91 16.56 20.32
C ASP A 74 -19.58 16.48 19.58
N GLU A 75 -18.67 15.69 20.14
CA GLU A 75 -17.38 15.38 19.53
C GLU A 75 -17.51 14.23 18.51
N CYS A 76 -16.78 14.32 17.40
CA CYS A 76 -16.70 13.28 16.40
C CYS A 76 -15.89 12.08 16.91
N ARG A 77 -16.25 10.89 16.44
CA ARG A 77 -15.47 9.67 16.64
C ARG A 77 -14.66 9.38 15.38
N THR A 78 -13.39 9.79 15.39
CA THR A 78 -12.58 9.84 14.17
C THR A 78 -11.87 8.53 13.87
N VAL A 79 -12.09 8.02 12.66
CA VAL A 79 -11.40 6.89 12.05
C VAL A 79 -10.78 7.34 10.72
N VAL A 80 -9.65 6.77 10.33
CA VAL A 80 -8.98 7.11 9.06
C VAL A 80 -9.04 5.91 8.12
N GLY A 81 -9.63 6.11 6.96
CA GLY A 81 -9.65 5.15 5.86
C GLY A 81 -8.60 5.51 4.81
N VAL A 82 -7.78 4.54 4.42
CA VAL A 82 -6.74 4.68 3.40
C VAL A 82 -7.06 3.75 2.23
N CYS A 83 -6.92 4.27 1.02
CA CYS A 83 -7.02 3.55 -0.25
C CYS A 83 -5.77 3.82 -1.06
N LEU A 84 -4.94 2.82 -1.27
CA LEU A 84 -3.72 2.93 -2.05
C LEU A 84 -3.92 2.30 -3.43
N LYS A 85 -3.52 3.01 -4.49
CA LYS A 85 -3.65 2.57 -5.87
C LYS A 85 -2.51 3.09 -6.74
N GLU A 86 -2.44 2.60 -7.97
CA GLU A 86 -1.45 3.07 -8.94
C GLU A 86 -1.66 4.54 -9.31
N TYR A 87 -0.56 5.20 -9.66
CA TYR A 87 -0.63 6.55 -10.19
C TYR A 87 -1.35 6.55 -11.54
N GLN A 88 -2.41 7.35 -11.65
CA GLN A 88 -3.12 7.60 -12.89
C GLN A 88 -3.00 9.10 -13.22
N SER A 89 -2.39 9.43 -14.35
CA SER A 89 -2.35 10.81 -14.83
C SER A 89 -3.78 11.27 -15.14
N SER A 90 -4.20 12.39 -14.60
CA SER A 90 -5.59 12.90 -14.59
C SER A 90 -6.14 13.35 -15.95
N LYS A 91 -6.12 12.49 -16.96
CA LYS A 91 -6.94 12.63 -18.18
C LYS A 91 -7.84 11.40 -18.25
N LEU A 92 -9.15 11.62 -18.25
CA LEU A 92 -10.28 10.71 -17.98
C LEU A 92 -10.72 10.90 -16.51
N ASP A 93 -11.62 11.82 -16.17
CA ASP A 93 -13.03 11.77 -16.60
C ASP A 93 -13.69 13.17 -16.46
N ASN A 94 -13.37 14.08 -17.37
CA ASN A 94 -14.15 15.29 -17.66
C ASN A 94 -14.68 15.14 -19.10
N ARG A 95 -15.25 13.97 -19.43
CA ARG A 95 -15.81 13.73 -20.77
C ARG A 95 -17.32 13.47 -20.80
N ASP A 96 -18.00 13.77 -19.70
CA ASP A 96 -19.44 14.03 -19.70
C ASP A 96 -19.65 15.43 -19.13
N ASN A 97 -20.10 16.38 -19.97
CA ASN A 97 -20.46 17.75 -19.57
C ASN A 97 -21.78 17.79 -18.77
N ASN A 98 -21.99 16.79 -17.91
CA ASN A 98 -23.10 16.64 -16.99
C ASN A 98 -22.65 15.72 -15.83
N SER A 99 -21.66 16.16 -15.04
CA SER A 99 -20.97 15.32 -14.04
C SER A 99 -21.17 15.83 -12.61
N ASP A 100 -22.42 15.84 -12.15
CA ASP A 100 -22.72 15.81 -10.71
C ASP A 100 -22.14 14.55 -10.02
N ASP A 101 -21.64 13.58 -10.79
CA ASP A 101 -21.01 12.33 -10.35
C ASP A 101 -19.46 12.36 -10.20
N ALA A 102 -18.78 13.43 -10.65
CA ALA A 102 -17.32 13.51 -10.53
C ALA A 102 -16.85 13.71 -9.09
N ILE A 103 -17.71 14.26 -8.23
CA ILE A 103 -17.45 14.48 -6.80
C ILE A 103 -17.60 13.19 -5.99
N SER A 104 -18.40 12.22 -6.46
CA SER A 104 -18.69 10.96 -5.76
C SER A 104 -17.64 9.86 -6.01
N LYS A 105 -16.94 9.90 -7.17
CA LYS A 105 -15.87 8.91 -7.48
C LYS A 105 -14.65 9.03 -6.57
N SER A 106 -14.42 10.18 -5.94
CA SER A 106 -13.35 10.35 -4.95
C SER A 106 -13.74 9.86 -3.55
N GLU A 107 -15.04 9.69 -3.28
CA GLU A 107 -15.56 9.29 -1.96
C GLU A 107 -15.73 7.78 -1.82
N THR A 108 -15.80 7.06 -2.94
CA THR A 108 -15.92 5.59 -2.90
C THR A 108 -14.51 4.98 -2.90
N ARG A 109 -14.22 4.11 -1.94
CA ARG A 109 -13.00 3.25 -1.83
C ARG A 109 -12.85 2.24 -2.98
N THR A 110 -13.28 2.60 -4.18
CA THR A 110 -13.25 1.73 -5.36
C THR A 110 -11.87 1.78 -6.00
N GLY A 111 -11.29 0.61 -6.25
CA GLY A 111 -10.05 0.49 -7.00
C GLY A 111 -8.78 0.75 -6.19
N CYS A 112 -8.74 0.36 -4.91
CA CYS A 112 -7.51 0.35 -4.10
C CYS A 112 -6.61 -0.82 -4.52
N THR A 113 -5.99 -0.73 -5.69
CA THR A 113 -5.21 -1.81 -6.33
C THR A 113 -3.97 -2.22 -5.53
N TYR A 114 -3.43 -1.34 -4.70
CA TYR A 114 -2.32 -1.62 -3.78
C TYR A 114 -2.80 -1.92 -2.36
N GLY A 115 -4.11 -1.99 -2.15
CA GLY A 115 -4.74 -2.32 -0.88
C GLY A 115 -5.35 -1.13 -0.15
N ASP A 116 -6.14 -1.44 0.86
CA ASP A 116 -6.86 -0.49 1.67
C ASP A 116 -6.80 -0.88 3.15
N TYR A 117 -6.97 0.11 4.02
CA TYR A 117 -6.91 -0.08 5.46
C TYR A 117 -7.81 0.93 6.16
N THR A 118 -8.33 0.56 7.33
CA THR A 118 -9.08 1.47 8.19
C THR A 118 -8.53 1.36 9.59
N THR A 119 -8.13 2.50 10.16
CA THR A 119 -7.64 2.53 11.53
C THR A 119 -8.77 2.19 12.50
N PRO A 120 -8.45 1.70 13.70
CA PRO A 120 -9.38 1.79 14.82
C PRO A 120 -9.74 3.26 15.12
N LEU A 121 -10.64 3.47 16.06
CA LEU A 121 -10.96 4.80 16.58
C LEU A 121 -9.67 5.47 17.10
N LEU A 122 -9.26 6.56 16.46
CA LEU A 122 -8.02 7.26 16.81
C LEU A 122 -8.23 8.32 17.88
N GLY A 123 -9.40 8.95 17.89
CA GLY A 123 -9.70 10.03 18.82
C GLY A 123 -10.99 10.76 18.50
N GLY A 124 -11.09 11.93 19.11
CA GLY A 124 -12.20 12.85 19.00
C GLY A 124 -12.19 13.67 17.71
N SER A 125 -12.80 14.86 17.74
CA SER A 125 -12.85 15.77 16.58
C SER A 125 -11.46 16.30 16.23
N SER A 126 -10.68 16.66 17.24
CA SER A 126 -9.30 17.09 17.06
C SER A 126 -8.40 16.32 18.01
N PHE A 127 -7.30 15.79 17.51
CA PHE A 127 -6.32 15.11 18.35
C PHE A 127 -4.93 15.25 17.78
N THR A 128 -3.95 15.22 18.67
CA THR A 128 -2.54 15.04 18.34
C THR A 128 -2.11 13.70 18.92
N GLY A 129 -1.70 12.77 18.07
CA GLY A 129 -1.24 11.46 18.49
C GLY A 129 0.13 11.54 19.16
N PRO A 130 0.42 10.69 20.17
CA PRO A 130 1.80 10.49 20.60
C PRO A 130 2.62 9.91 19.44
N LYS A 131 3.89 10.32 19.32
CA LYS A 131 4.82 9.72 18.35
C LYS A 131 4.88 8.20 18.56
N ASN A 132 4.85 7.43 17.48
CA ASN A 132 4.88 5.95 17.49
C ASN A 132 3.61 5.31 18.07
N ASN A 133 2.43 5.82 17.72
CA ASN A 133 1.18 5.14 18.06
C ASN A 133 0.83 4.10 16.99
N GLU A 134 1.03 2.81 17.29
CA GLU A 134 0.74 1.69 16.36
C GLU A 134 -0.72 1.72 15.86
N ASN A 135 -1.67 2.18 16.68
CA ASN A 135 -3.07 2.29 16.26
C ASN A 135 -3.30 3.39 15.21
N ALA A 136 -2.45 4.42 15.20
CA ALA A 136 -2.45 5.53 14.25
C ALA A 136 -1.55 5.26 13.03
N THR A 137 -0.90 4.10 12.98
CA THR A 137 -0.06 3.69 11.84
C THR A 137 -0.83 2.71 10.95
N VAL A 138 -0.88 3.03 9.67
CA VAL A 138 -1.42 2.19 8.62
C VAL A 138 -0.29 1.41 7.97
N HIS A 139 -0.44 0.09 7.88
CA HIS A 139 0.54 -0.80 7.25
C HIS A 139 -0.09 -1.55 6.08
N LEU A 140 0.41 -1.30 4.87
CA LEU A 140 -0.02 -1.99 3.65
C LEU A 140 1.15 -2.81 3.08
N PRO A 141 1.18 -4.15 3.27
CA PRO A 141 2.22 -4.99 2.69
C PRO A 141 2.02 -5.17 1.18
N PHE A 142 3.12 -5.29 0.44
CA PHE A 142 3.09 -5.56 -1.00
C PHE A 142 4.15 -6.59 -1.41
N THR A 143 3.88 -7.29 -2.52
CA THR A 143 4.79 -8.27 -3.15
C THR A 143 5.09 -7.95 -4.61
N PHE A 144 4.89 -6.69 -5.00
CA PHE A 144 5.22 -6.16 -6.31
C PHE A 144 6.39 -5.17 -6.24
N SER A 145 7.01 -4.86 -7.38
CA SER A 145 8.02 -3.81 -7.45
C SER A 145 7.38 -2.43 -7.29
N TRP A 146 7.80 -1.66 -6.29
CA TRP A 146 7.32 -0.31 -6.06
C TRP A 146 7.76 0.64 -7.19
N THR A 147 6.85 1.45 -7.72
CA THR A 147 7.06 2.37 -8.85
C THR A 147 6.73 3.80 -8.50
#